data_AF-L8HCK1-F1
#
_entry.id   AF-L8HCK1-F1
#
_cell.length_a   1.000
_cell.length_b   1.000
_cell.length_c   1.000
_cell.angle_alpha   90.00
_cell.angle_beta   90.00
_cell.angle_gamma   90.00
#
_symmetry.space_group_name_H-M   'P 1'
#
loop_
_entity.id
_entity.type
_entity.pdbx_description
1 polymer ?
#
loop_
_entity_poly.entity_id
_entity_poly.type
_entity_poly.pdbx_seq_one_letter_code
_entity_poly.pdbx_strand_id
1 'polypeptide(L)'
;MKFKAVTADIRDELLKLERSFNSQNYKFGLLYCKKGQTENEMFTNVVDNSNKCYERFLNFLGERITLKGWKNYTGGLDVKNESTGDESVYKEFREQRIMFHVSTLLPYYPRDEQQVERKRHLGNDIVVIVFLEPGAQFTPRLMTTQFN
;
A
#
# COMPACT_ATOMS: atom_id res chain seq x y z
N MET A 1 -44.09 4.78 31.04
CA MET A 1 -43.10 5.16 30.00
C MET A 1 -42.99 3.99 29.03
N LYS A 2 -43.59 4.09 27.84
CA LYS A 2 -43.53 3.01 26.82
C LYS A 2 -42.33 3.30 25.93
N PHE A 3 -41.30 2.45 25.98
CA PHE A 3 -40.22 2.50 25.00
C PHE A 3 -40.82 2.13 23.63
N LYS A 4 -40.79 3.07 22.68
CA LYS A 4 -41.16 2.80 21.29
C LYS A 4 -40.16 1.78 20.75
N ALA A 5 -40.67 0.73 20.10
CA ALA A 5 -39.84 -0.23 19.39
C ALA A 5 -38.90 0.53 18.45
N VAL A 6 -37.61 0.19 18.50
CA VAL A 6 -36.60 0.69 17.57
C VAL A 6 -37.12 0.39 16.16
N THR A 7 -37.45 1.44 15.40
CA THR A 7 -37.90 1.31 14.02
C THR A 7 -36.79 0.65 13.21
N ALA A 8 -37.14 -0.17 12.21
CA ALA A 8 -36.15 -0.89 11.39
C ALA A 8 -35.06 0.05 10.83
N ASP A 9 -35.41 1.31 10.55
CA ASP A 9 -34.49 2.39 10.16
C ASP A 9 -33.31 2.59 11.12
N ILE A 10 -33.56 2.70 12.43
CA ILE A 10 -32.49 2.99 13.40
C ILE A 10 -31.55 1.79 13.53
N ARG A 11 -32.07 0.57 13.40
CA ARG A 11 -31.26 -0.65 13.41
C ARG A 11 -30.30 -0.66 12.23
N ASP A 12 -30.79 -0.33 11.03
CA ASP A 12 -29.98 -0.31 9.82
C ASP A 12 -28.96 0.82 9.83
N GLU A 13 -29.30 1.99 10.41
CA GLU A 13 -28.36 3.08 10.65
C GLU A 13 -27.25 2.69 11.63
N LEU A 14 -27.59 2.03 12.74
CA LEU A 14 -26.58 1.55 13.70
C LEU A 14 -25.67 0.49 13.10
N LEU A 15 -26.21 -0.44 12.31
CA LEU A 15 -25.41 -1.43 11.58
C LEU A 15 -24.50 -0.78 10.52
N LYS A 16 -24.97 0.27 9.82
CA LYS A 16 -24.12 1.06 8.92
C LYS A 16 -23.01 1.77 9.69
N LEU A 17 -23.33 2.34 10.85
CA LEU A 17 -22.37 3.04 11.70
C LEU A 17 -21.29 2.07 12.21
N GLU A 18 -21.67 0.91 12.73
CA GLU A 18 -20.75 -0.15 13.17
C GLU A 18 -19.85 -0.65 12.02
N ARG A 19 -20.43 -0.89 10.83
CA ARG A 19 -19.66 -1.25 9.63
C ARG A 19 -18.71 -0.14 9.19
N SER A 20 -19.07 1.13 9.38
CA SER A 20 -18.20 2.26 9.03
C SER A 20 -16.93 2.31 9.90
N PHE A 21 -16.99 1.82 11.13
CA PHE A 21 -15.81 1.69 12.00
C PHE A 21 -14.93 0.47 11.67
N ASN A 22 -15.49 -0.55 10.99
CA ASN A 22 -14.75 -1.74 10.57
C ASN A 22 -14.33 -1.61 9.10
N SER A 23 -13.22 -0.90 8.85
CA SER A 23 -12.63 -0.88 7.51
C SER A 23 -12.26 -2.30 7.07
N GLN A 24 -12.79 -2.73 5.94
CA GLN A 24 -12.45 -4.02 5.33
C GLN A 24 -11.33 -3.89 4.29
N ASN A 25 -10.91 -2.67 3.96
CA ASN A 25 -9.92 -2.43 2.92
C ASN A 25 -8.76 -1.63 3.50
N TYR A 26 -7.54 -2.14 3.30
CA TYR A 26 -6.31 -1.54 3.80
C TYR A 26 -5.32 -1.38 2.66
N LYS A 27 -4.54 -0.32 2.75
CA LYS A 27 -3.41 -0.06 1.87
C LYS A 27 -2.17 0.19 2.72
N PHE A 28 -1.07 -0.42 2.33
CA PHE A 28 0.22 -0.28 3.02
C PHE A 28 1.29 0.08 2.02
N GLY A 29 2.12 1.06 2.34
CA GLY A 29 3.32 1.33 1.55
C GLY A 29 4.36 0.24 1.80
N LEU A 30 5.13 -0.11 0.77
CA LEU A 30 6.34 -0.92 0.92
C LEU A 30 7.51 -0.22 0.25
N LEU A 31 8.47 0.22 1.06
CA LEU A 31 9.67 0.92 0.61
C LEU A 31 10.89 0.00 0.69
N TYR A 32 11.76 0.09 -0.30
CA TYR A 32 13.04 -0.62 -0.34
C TYR A 32 14.19 0.32 0.07
N CYS A 33 15.00 -0.09 1.05
CA CYS A 33 16.09 0.72 1.58
C CYS A 33 17.44 0.00 1.47
N LYS A 34 18.38 0.64 0.76
CA LYS A 34 19.78 0.22 0.65
C LYS A 34 20.65 0.99 1.65
N LYS A 35 21.88 0.52 1.85
CA LYS A 35 22.83 1.16 2.77
C LYS A 35 23.11 2.61 2.39
N GLY A 36 22.92 3.51 3.35
CA GLY A 36 23.29 4.92 3.25
C GLY A 36 22.35 5.79 2.42
N GLN A 37 21.16 5.30 2.07
CA GLN A 37 20.20 6.06 1.27
C GLN A 37 19.41 7.09 2.09
N THR A 38 19.16 8.23 1.45
CA THR A 38 18.16 9.24 1.82
C THR A 38 16.76 8.81 1.37
N GLU A 39 15.72 9.54 1.81
CA GLU A 39 14.34 9.31 1.38
C GLU A 39 14.18 9.30 -0.14
N ASN A 40 14.69 10.32 -0.82
CA ASN A 40 14.57 10.45 -2.27
C ASN A 40 15.22 9.26 -2.99
N GLU A 41 16.40 8.84 -2.52
CA GLU A 41 17.12 7.69 -3.10
C GLU A 41 16.40 6.37 -2.87
N MET A 42 15.63 6.23 -1.79
CA MET A 42 14.80 5.03 -1.59
C MET A 42 13.68 4.94 -2.65
N PHE A 43 13.09 6.08 -3.03
CA PHE A 43 12.04 6.12 -4.06
C PHE A 43 12.57 5.87 -5.48
N THR A 44 13.87 6.07 -5.75
CA THR A 44 14.47 5.77 -7.06
C THR A 44 14.89 4.32 -7.23
N ASN A 45 14.80 3.51 -6.16
CA ASN A 45 15.20 2.11 -6.24
C ASN A 45 14.39 1.32 -7.27
N VAL A 46 15.12 0.65 -8.16
CA VAL A 46 14.63 -0.41 -9.03
C VAL A 46 15.33 -1.68 -8.61
N VAL A 47 14.57 -2.76 -8.44
CA VAL A 47 15.06 -4.06 -8.02
C VAL A 47 14.66 -5.06 -9.10
N ASP A 48 15.64 -5.82 -9.58
CA ASP A 48 15.42 -6.96 -10.46
C ASP A 48 15.02 -8.19 -9.63
N ASN A 49 14.28 -9.09 -10.26
CA ASN A 49 13.82 -10.37 -9.74
C ASN A 49 14.98 -11.31 -9.31
N SER A 50 16.23 -10.99 -9.62
CA SER A 50 17.41 -11.70 -9.11
C SER A 50 17.60 -11.57 -7.58
N ASN A 51 16.98 -10.57 -6.94
CA ASN A 51 17.01 -10.44 -5.47
C ASN A 51 16.05 -11.43 -4.79
N LYS A 52 16.53 -12.65 -4.57
CA LYS A 52 15.73 -13.74 -3.97
C LYS A 52 15.19 -13.44 -2.57
N CYS A 53 15.91 -12.67 -1.76
CA CYS A 53 15.46 -12.32 -0.41
C CYS A 53 14.27 -11.37 -0.46
N TYR A 54 14.33 -10.36 -1.34
CA TYR A 54 13.25 -9.42 -1.54
C TYR A 54 12.01 -10.09 -2.16
N GLU A 55 12.19 -10.90 -3.21
CA GLU A 55 11.08 -11.63 -3.82
C GLU A 55 10.42 -12.62 -2.84
N ARG A 56 11.21 -13.32 -2.02
CA ARG A 56 10.66 -14.18 -0.96
C ARG A 56 9.83 -13.38 0.06
N PHE A 57 10.25 -12.16 0.38
CA PHE A 57 9.51 -11.28 1.27
C PHE A 57 8.20 -10.79 0.64
N LEU A 58 8.21 -10.40 -0.64
CA LEU A 58 7.00 -10.03 -1.38
C LEU A 58 5.98 -11.18 -1.40
N ASN A 59 6.43 -12.39 -1.71
CA ASN A 59 5.60 -13.60 -1.70
C ASN A 59 5.07 -13.97 -0.31
N PHE A 60 5.76 -13.57 0.76
CA PHE A 60 5.27 -13.74 2.13
C PHE A 60 4.16 -12.73 2.47
N LEU A 61 4.26 -11.50 1.97
CA LEU A 61 3.26 -10.46 2.21
C LEU A 61 1.93 -10.77 1.53
N GLY A 62 1.95 -11.32 0.32
CA GLY A 62 0.74 -11.63 -0.44
C GLY A 62 1.03 -12.27 -1.78
N GLU A 63 -0.02 -12.35 -2.59
CA GLU A 63 0.04 -12.83 -3.98
C GLU A 63 0.40 -11.68 -4.91
N ARG A 64 1.29 -11.93 -5.88
CA ARG A 64 1.58 -10.99 -6.95
C ARG A 64 0.44 -11.04 -7.98
N ILE A 65 -0.16 -9.88 -8.24
CA ILE A 65 -1.32 -9.75 -9.12
C ILE A 65 -1.00 -8.82 -10.29
N THR A 66 -1.65 -9.06 -11.44
CA THR A 66 -1.67 -8.12 -12.56
C THR A 66 -2.73 -7.04 -12.30
N LEU A 67 -2.36 -5.77 -12.45
CA LEU A 67 -3.26 -4.64 -12.22
C LEU A 67 -4.26 -4.45 -13.36
N LYS A 68 -3.86 -4.68 -14.61
CA LYS A 68 -4.74 -4.54 -15.76
C LYS A 68 -5.96 -5.46 -15.64
N GLY A 69 -7.15 -4.86 -15.56
CA GLY A 69 -8.40 -5.62 -15.42
C GLY A 69 -8.65 -6.23 -14.03
N TRP A 70 -7.87 -5.85 -13.02
CA TRP A 70 -8.10 -6.28 -11.63
C TRP A 70 -9.47 -5.82 -11.12
N LYS A 71 -10.21 -6.74 -10.48
CA LYS A 71 -11.62 -6.53 -10.08
C LYS A 71 -11.82 -6.34 -8.58
N ASN A 72 -10.81 -6.65 -7.76
CA ASN A 72 -10.91 -6.50 -6.31
C ASN A 72 -10.46 -5.10 -5.87
N TYR A 73 -10.30 -4.90 -4.56
CA TYR A 73 -9.84 -3.63 -4.01
C TYR A 73 -8.49 -3.22 -4.62
N THR A 74 -8.41 -1.99 -5.13
CA THR A 74 -7.26 -1.51 -5.91
C THR A 74 -6.28 -0.67 -5.09
N GLY A 75 -6.64 -0.24 -3.88
CA GLY A 75 -5.82 0.69 -3.09
C GLY A 75 -5.63 2.08 -3.70
N GLY A 76 -6.29 2.38 -4.82
CA GLY A 76 -6.04 3.59 -5.61
C GLY A 76 -5.01 3.43 -6.73
N LEU A 77 -4.56 2.19 -7.00
CA LEU A 77 -3.78 1.86 -8.20
C LEU A 77 -4.68 1.83 -9.44
N ASP A 78 -4.08 2.16 -10.59
CA ASP A 78 -4.73 2.15 -11.90
C ASP A 78 -4.80 0.73 -12.47
N VAL A 79 -6.02 0.33 -12.83
CA VAL A 79 -6.33 -0.99 -13.39
C VAL A 79 -6.72 -0.93 -14.87
N LYS A 80 -6.70 0.26 -15.48
CA LYS A 80 -7.15 0.49 -16.86
C LYS A 80 -6.02 0.89 -17.80
N ASN A 81 -5.21 1.87 -17.40
CA ASN A 81 -4.22 2.50 -18.29
C ASN A 81 -2.76 2.19 -17.90
N GLU A 82 -2.53 1.28 -16.95
CA GLU A 82 -1.19 0.84 -16.52
C GLU A 82 -0.31 1.99 -16.00
N SER A 83 -0.92 3.11 -15.58
CA SER A 83 -0.21 4.31 -15.11
C SER A 83 0.44 4.15 -13.73
N THR A 84 0.11 3.09 -13.00
CA THR A 84 0.71 2.76 -11.69
C THR A 84 1.43 1.42 -11.71
N GLY A 85 1.94 1.00 -12.88
CA GLY A 85 2.66 -0.24 -13.06
C GLY A 85 1.76 -1.38 -13.52
N ASP A 86 2.38 -2.52 -13.83
CA ASP A 86 1.70 -3.69 -14.39
C ASP A 86 1.24 -4.66 -13.29
N GLU A 87 1.94 -4.67 -12.16
CA GLU A 87 1.74 -5.63 -11.08
C GLU A 87 1.77 -4.96 -9.71
N SER A 88 1.19 -5.65 -8.73
CA SER A 88 1.28 -5.29 -7.32
C SER A 88 1.23 -6.55 -6.45
N VAL A 89 1.33 -6.39 -5.13
CA VAL A 89 1.10 -7.46 -4.15
C VAL A 89 -0.23 -7.22 -3.45
N TYR A 90 -1.04 -8.27 -3.34
CA TYR A 90 -2.37 -8.24 -2.75
C TYR A 90 -2.58 -9.41 -1.80
N LYS A 91 -3.37 -9.21 -0.75
CA LYS A 91 -3.75 -10.28 0.17
C LYS A 91 -5.16 -10.11 0.70
N GLU A 92 -5.90 -11.21 0.73
CA GLU A 92 -7.12 -11.30 1.53
C GLU A 92 -6.81 -12.02 2.84
N PHE A 93 -7.15 -11.39 3.96
CA PHE A 93 -6.91 -11.96 5.28
C PHE A 93 -8.08 -11.64 6.20
N ARG A 94 -8.77 -12.67 6.71
CA ARG A 94 -9.92 -12.50 7.62
C ARG A 94 -10.96 -11.51 7.08
N GLU A 95 -11.35 -11.67 5.81
CA GLU A 95 -12.29 -10.78 5.09
C GLU A 95 -11.78 -9.36 4.82
N GLN A 96 -10.55 -9.04 5.24
CA GLN A 96 -9.89 -7.78 4.92
C GLN A 96 -9.13 -7.90 3.60
N ARG A 97 -9.26 -6.91 2.74
CA ARG A 97 -8.55 -6.79 1.47
C ARG A 97 -7.38 -5.83 1.65
N ILE A 98 -6.19 -6.30 1.32
CA ILE A 98 -4.95 -5.57 1.56
C ILE A 98 -4.25 -5.35 0.23
N MET A 99 -4.07 -4.09 -0.14
CA MET A 99 -3.24 -3.68 -1.28
C MET A 99 -1.89 -3.16 -0.79
N PHE A 100 -0.80 -3.63 -1.37
CA PHE A 100 0.53 -3.09 -1.06
C PHE A 100 1.00 -2.15 -2.17
N HIS A 101 1.32 -0.91 -1.82
CA HIS A 101 1.99 0.01 -2.73
C HIS A 101 3.50 -0.26 -2.70
N VAL A 102 3.94 -1.20 -3.52
CA VAL A 102 5.34 -1.63 -3.59
C VAL A 102 6.15 -0.64 -4.42
N SER A 103 7.06 0.11 -3.80
CA SER A 103 7.80 1.19 -4.44
C SER A 103 8.54 0.75 -5.70
N THR A 104 9.05 -0.48 -5.73
CA THR A 104 9.80 -1.03 -6.87
C THR A 104 8.92 -1.54 -8.01
N LEU A 105 7.61 -1.77 -7.77
CA LEU A 105 6.64 -2.19 -8.80
C LEU A 105 5.86 -0.99 -9.37
N LEU A 106 5.86 0.14 -8.68
CA LEU A 106 5.38 1.40 -9.23
C LEU A 106 6.32 1.90 -10.35
N PRO A 107 5.81 2.65 -11.33
CA PRO A 107 6.61 3.16 -12.43
C PRO A 107 7.79 3.98 -11.94
N TYR A 108 8.93 3.83 -12.63
CA TYR A 108 10.12 4.64 -12.44
C TYR A 108 10.30 5.55 -13.64
N TYR A 109 10.40 6.85 -13.40
CA TYR A 109 10.63 7.83 -14.45
C TYR A 109 12.02 8.47 -14.28
N PRO A 110 13.04 8.14 -15.09
CA PRO A 110 14.41 8.63 -14.90
C PRO A 110 14.57 10.15 -14.91
N ARG A 111 13.63 10.86 -15.54
CA ARG A 111 13.61 12.34 -15.62
C ARG A 111 12.89 13.01 -14.45
N ASP A 112 12.27 12.23 -13.57
CA ASP A 112 11.60 12.70 -12.36
C ASP A 112 12.48 12.37 -11.15
N GLU A 113 13.39 13.27 -10.79
CA GLU A 113 14.29 13.06 -9.65
C GLU A 113 13.55 12.87 -8.32
N GLN A 114 12.32 13.39 -8.20
CA GLN A 114 11.54 13.28 -6.98
C GLN A 114 10.67 12.01 -6.95
N GLN A 115 10.49 11.32 -8.09
CA GLN A 115 9.58 10.18 -8.25
C GLN A 115 8.21 10.50 -7.65
N VAL A 116 7.60 11.61 -8.09
CA VAL A 116 6.39 12.21 -7.52
C VAL A 116 5.26 11.20 -7.43
N GLU A 117 5.08 10.36 -8.45
CA GLU A 117 4.02 9.36 -8.46
C GLU A 117 4.23 8.28 -7.37
N ARG A 118 5.47 7.80 -7.18
CA ARG A 118 5.79 6.85 -6.11
C ARG A 118 5.52 7.46 -4.73
N LYS A 119 5.95 8.72 -4.53
CA LYS A 119 5.66 9.48 -3.30
C LYS A 119 4.19 9.75 -3.10
N ARG A 120 3.42 10.01 -4.16
CA ARG A 120 1.97 10.24 -4.08
C ARG A 120 1.25 9.00 -3.55
N HIS A 121 1.67 7.81 -3.95
CA HIS A 121 1.05 6.57 -3.43
C HIS A 121 1.53 6.27 -2.01
N LEU A 122 2.84 6.09 -1.80
CA LEU A 122 3.38 5.68 -0.50
C LEU A 122 3.28 6.76 0.58
N GLY A 123 3.41 8.04 0.21
CA GLY A 123 3.32 9.17 1.15
C GLY A 123 1.91 9.41 1.68
N ASN A 124 0.88 8.87 1.01
CA ASN A 124 -0.52 8.89 1.42
C ASN A 124 -0.97 7.60 2.11
N ASP A 125 -0.03 6.68 2.39
CA ASP A 125 -0.28 5.51 3.20
C ASP A 125 0.06 5.81 4.66
N ILE A 126 -0.89 5.50 5.54
CA ILE A 126 -0.78 5.72 6.99
C ILE A 126 0.30 4.82 7.60
N VAL A 127 0.55 3.67 6.98
CA VAL A 127 1.54 2.70 7.45
C VAL A 127 2.40 2.28 6.27
N VAL A 128 3.71 2.43 6.43
CA VAL A 128 4.73 2.05 5.46
C VAL A 128 5.65 1.00 6.06
N ILE A 129 5.77 -0.13 5.37
CA ILE A 129 6.73 -1.19 5.66
C ILE A 129 8.04 -0.84 4.96
N VAL A 130 9.17 -0.96 5.65
CA VAL A 130 10.49 -0.72 5.05
C VAL A 130 11.28 -2.02 5.03
N PHE A 131 11.60 -2.50 3.84
CA PHE A 131 12.51 -3.62 3.65
C PHE A 131 13.96 -3.10 3.67
N LEU A 132 14.75 -3.59 4.61
CA LEU A 132 16.16 -3.20 4.77
C LEU A 132 17.07 -4.24 4.12
N GLU A 133 17.92 -3.80 3.20
CA GLU A 133 19.06 -4.62 2.77
C GLU A 133 20.04 -4.85 3.92
N PRO A 134 20.83 -5.94 3.87
CA PRO A 134 21.89 -6.17 4.85
C PRO A 134 22.81 -4.94 4.99
N GLY A 135 22.89 -4.40 6.21
CA GLY A 135 23.70 -3.22 6.52
C GLY A 135 23.04 -1.87 6.25
N ALA A 136 21.79 -1.85 5.77
CA ALA A 136 20.98 -0.63 5.70
C ALA A 136 20.47 -0.21 7.09
N GLN A 137 20.23 1.09 7.26
CA GLN A 137 19.67 1.70 8.46
C GLN A 137 18.55 2.64 8.05
N PHE A 138 17.46 2.62 8.79
CA PHE A 138 16.31 3.49 8.55
C PHE A 138 15.84 4.09 9.88
N THR A 139 15.47 5.36 9.84
CA THR A 139 14.75 6.03 10.93
C THR A 139 13.53 6.73 10.36
N PRO A 140 12.35 6.67 11.01
CA PRO A 140 11.15 7.32 10.53
C PRO A 140 11.33 8.82 10.23
N ARG A 141 12.26 9.49 10.93
CA ARG A 141 12.61 10.90 10.69
C ARG A 141 13.15 11.19 9.29
N LEU A 142 13.57 10.16 8.54
CA LEU A 142 14.00 10.33 7.16
C LEU A 142 12.82 10.58 6.22
N MET A 143 11.61 10.13 6.58
CA MET A 143 10.43 10.26 5.71
C MET A 143 9.72 11.59 5.97
N THR A 144 9.37 12.28 4.90
CA THR A 144 8.58 13.52 4.95
C THR A 144 7.18 13.22 4.42
N THR A 145 6.19 13.08 5.30
CA THR A 145 4.81 12.76 4.93
C THR A 145 3.81 13.50 5.83
N GLN A 146 2.60 13.71 5.32
CA GLN A 146 1.51 14.31 6.10
C GLN A 146 0.90 13.34 7.11
N PHE A 147 1.22 12.04 7.04
CA PHE A 147 0.55 10.99 7.81
C PHE A 147 1.48 10.12 8.68
N ASN A 148 2.80 10.20 8.53
CA ASN A 148 3.77 9.49 9.39
C ASN A 148 4.69 10.46 10.14
#